data_AF-A0A015M4N4-F1
#
_entry.id   AF-A0A015M4N4-F1
#
_cell.length_a   1.000
_cell.length_b   1.000
_cell.length_c   1.000
_cell.angle_alpha   90.00
_cell.angle_beta   90.00
_cell.angle_gamma   90.00
#
_symmetry.space_group_name_H-M   'P 1'
#
loop_
_entity.id
_entity.type
_entity.pdbx_description
1 polymer ?
#
loop_
_entity_poly.entity_id
_entity_poly.type
_entity_poly.pdbx_seq_one_letter_code
_entity_poly.pdbx_strand_id
1 'polypeptide(L)'
;MIEDEQNFYDPFYIMFDNLSQHSLNTFYSFNTNQNPSRIDYIWVTENLFSETQECKIVNTTTINTDHRMLVYSIWSEDLIGKEVYKYDKMDGEQWELFQNDLNKYISNSEILKFNFNDKNNINHIWDKIKKGLVQASKNCIPIEKIKLTKS
;
A
#
# COMPACT_ATOMS: atom_id res chain seq x y z
N MET A 1 22.88 -10.22 -1.26
CA MET A 1 21.56 -10.76 -1.66
C MET A 1 20.63 -9.59 -1.97
N ILE A 2 19.40 -9.79 -2.46
CA ILE A 2 18.43 -8.67 -2.63
C ILE A 2 18.26 -7.88 -1.33
N GLU A 3 18.38 -8.56 -0.19
CA GLU A 3 18.37 -7.99 1.16
C GLU A 3 19.36 -6.83 1.33
N ASP A 4 20.64 -7.05 1.01
CA ASP A 4 21.71 -6.08 1.22
C ASP A 4 21.73 -4.97 0.15
N GLU A 5 21.25 -5.27 -1.06
CA GLU A 5 21.33 -4.35 -2.19
C GLU A 5 20.16 -3.36 -2.25
N GLN A 6 19.02 -3.70 -1.65
CA GLN A 6 17.77 -2.93 -1.80
C GLN A 6 17.10 -2.60 -0.45
N ASN A 7 17.71 -2.92 0.69
CA ASN A 7 17.17 -2.70 2.04
C ASN A 7 15.75 -3.30 2.22
N PHE A 8 15.54 -4.50 1.69
CA PHE A 8 14.34 -5.28 1.93
C PHE A 8 14.62 -6.43 2.88
N TYR A 9 13.66 -6.73 3.74
CA TYR A 9 13.77 -7.75 4.77
C TYR A 9 12.62 -8.74 4.64
N ASP A 10 12.90 -10.01 4.94
CA ASP A 10 11.87 -11.02 5.10
C ASP A 10 11.42 -11.04 6.57
N PRO A 11 10.21 -10.55 6.88
CA PRO A 11 9.76 -10.40 8.26
C PRO A 11 9.60 -11.73 8.96
N PHE A 12 9.32 -12.81 8.22
CA PHE A 12 9.16 -14.14 8.79
C PHE A 12 10.51 -14.70 9.25
N TYR A 13 11.57 -14.50 8.46
CA TYR A 13 12.89 -14.95 8.88
C TYR A 13 13.28 -14.29 10.21
N ILE A 14 13.15 -12.97 10.30
CA ILE A 14 13.53 -12.20 11.48
C ILE A 14 12.65 -12.53 12.70
N MET A 15 11.32 -12.60 12.53
CA MET A 15 10.39 -12.85 13.64
C MET A 15 10.49 -14.27 14.19
N PHE A 16 10.83 -15.26 13.36
CA PHE A 16 10.92 -16.66 13.75
C PHE A 16 12.35 -17.14 14.04
N ASP A 17 13.37 -16.30 13.86
CA ASP A 17 14.79 -16.67 14.04
C ASP A 17 15.09 -17.22 15.45
N ASN A 18 14.35 -16.75 16.46
CA ASN A 18 14.48 -17.17 17.85
C ASN A 18 13.56 -18.33 18.25
N LEU A 19 12.68 -18.80 17.36
CA LEU A 19 11.70 -19.83 17.63
C LEU A 19 12.15 -21.15 16.98
N SER A 20 13.06 -21.85 17.67
CA SER A 20 13.66 -23.12 17.27
C SER A 20 12.69 -24.28 16.98
N GLN A 21 11.38 -24.05 17.06
CA GLN A 21 10.32 -25.05 16.85
C GLN A 21 9.46 -24.80 15.59
N HIS A 22 9.65 -23.71 14.86
CA HIS A 22 8.82 -23.39 13.70
C HIS A 22 9.55 -23.61 12.37
N SER A 23 9.15 -24.66 11.65
CA SER A 23 9.51 -24.82 10.24
C SER A 23 8.94 -23.65 9.44
N LEU A 24 9.79 -22.92 8.73
CA LEU A 24 9.43 -21.83 7.82
C LEU A 24 9.06 -22.30 6.40
N ASN A 25 9.05 -23.61 6.15
CA ASN A 25 8.75 -24.16 4.84
C ASN A 25 7.34 -23.79 4.38
N THR A 26 7.19 -23.26 3.19
CA THR A 26 5.86 -22.91 2.65
C THR A 26 5.38 -23.96 1.68
N PHE A 27 6.26 -24.82 1.16
CA PHE A 27 5.95 -25.86 0.20
C PHE A 27 6.18 -27.25 0.77
N TYR A 28 5.19 -28.12 0.60
CA TYR A 28 5.15 -29.51 1.00
C TYR A 28 4.59 -30.33 -0.15
N SER A 29 5.49 -30.85 -0.99
CA SER A 29 5.13 -31.68 -2.15
C SER A 29 4.11 -32.75 -1.77
N PHE A 30 3.13 -32.96 -2.65
CA PHE A 30 2.22 -34.10 -2.53
C PHE A 30 2.96 -35.44 -2.58
N ASN A 31 4.16 -35.47 -3.17
CA ASN A 31 5.07 -36.61 -3.06
C ASN A 31 5.86 -36.53 -1.75
N THR A 32 5.50 -37.37 -0.78
CA THR A 32 6.07 -37.38 0.58
C THR A 32 7.55 -37.74 0.66
N ASN A 33 8.17 -38.19 -0.44
CA ASN A 33 9.61 -38.43 -0.51
C ASN A 33 10.44 -37.17 -0.79
N GLN A 34 9.79 -36.03 -1.03
CA GLN A 34 10.47 -34.75 -1.24
C GLN A 34 10.54 -33.96 0.05
N ASN A 35 11.70 -33.35 0.29
CA ASN A 35 11.88 -32.49 1.45
C ASN A 35 11.04 -31.21 1.29
N PRO A 36 10.37 -30.77 2.37
CA PRO A 36 9.72 -29.47 2.39
C PRO A 36 10.72 -28.34 2.15
N SER A 37 10.26 -27.24 1.58
CA SER A 37 11.10 -26.08 1.30
C SER A 37 10.35 -24.77 1.52
N ARG A 38 11.12 -23.69 1.67
CA ARG A 38 10.59 -22.33 1.70
C ARG A 38 10.78 -21.68 0.34
N ILE A 39 9.68 -21.46 -0.38
CA ILE A 39 9.70 -20.87 -1.72
C ILE A 39 8.78 -19.67 -1.88
N ASP A 40 7.97 -19.38 -0.86
CA ASP A 40 7.12 -18.19 -0.80
C ASP A 40 7.72 -17.19 0.20
N TYR A 41 7.73 -15.91 -0.19
CA TYR A 41 8.35 -14.83 0.58
C TYR A 41 7.51 -13.57 0.49
N ILE A 42 7.56 -12.78 1.57
CA ILE A 42 7.11 -11.39 1.58
C ILE A 42 8.36 -10.56 1.89
N TRP A 43 8.66 -9.61 1.03
CA TRP A 43 9.79 -8.70 1.21
C TRP A 43 9.26 -7.31 1.56
N VAL A 44 9.77 -6.72 2.64
CA VAL A 44 9.31 -5.41 3.14
C VAL A 44 10.48 -4.48 3.36
N THR A 45 10.28 -3.17 3.15
CA THR A 45 11.28 -2.18 3.54
C THR A 45 11.32 -2.04 5.06
N GLU A 46 12.41 -1.47 5.60
CA GLU A 46 12.57 -1.24 7.04
C GLU A 46 11.38 -0.51 7.68
N ASN A 47 10.90 0.56 7.03
CA ASN A 47 9.76 1.34 7.52
C ASN A 47 8.45 0.54 7.54
N LEU A 48 8.30 -0.44 6.65
CA LEU A 48 7.12 -1.30 6.64
C LEU A 48 7.27 -2.44 7.64
N PHE A 49 8.51 -2.88 7.89
CA PHE A 49 8.85 -3.87 8.89
C PHE A 49 8.62 -3.36 10.31
N SER A 50 8.93 -2.09 10.61
CA SER A 50 8.66 -1.50 11.94
C SER A 50 7.19 -1.55 12.33
N GLU A 51 6.30 -1.55 11.33
CA GLU A 51 4.85 -1.62 11.50
C GLU A 51 4.30 -3.04 11.56
N THR A 52 5.16 -4.06 11.61
CA THR A 52 4.73 -5.46 11.69
C THR A 52 3.92 -5.68 12.95
N GLN A 53 2.67 -6.09 12.78
CA GLN A 53 1.82 -6.56 13.86
C GLN A 53 2.02 -8.06 14.09
N GLU A 54 2.01 -8.85 13.01
CA GLU A 54 2.05 -10.30 13.09
C GLU A 54 2.54 -10.96 11.79
N CYS A 55 3.24 -12.07 11.93
CA CYS A 55 3.60 -12.98 10.84
C CYS A 55 3.11 -14.39 11.18
N LYS A 56 2.39 -15.05 10.26
CA LYS A 56 1.92 -16.42 10.44
C LYS A 56 2.06 -17.24 9.16
N ILE A 57 2.43 -18.51 9.32
CA ILE A 57 2.38 -19.50 8.25
C ILE A 57 1.28 -20.49 8.59
N VAL A 58 0.22 -20.53 7.79
CA VAL A 58 -0.99 -21.31 8.08
C VAL A 58 -1.31 -22.30 6.97
N ASN A 59 -1.83 -23.47 7.34
CA ASN A 59 -2.35 -24.43 6.37
C ASN A 59 -3.72 -23.94 5.86
N THR A 60 -3.93 -23.98 4.54
CA THR A 60 -5.24 -23.71 3.96
C THR A 60 -6.07 -24.98 3.95
N THR A 61 -7.17 -25.02 4.70
CA THR A 61 -8.06 -26.20 4.73
C THR A 61 -9.09 -26.22 3.59
N THR A 62 -9.29 -25.08 2.92
CA THR A 62 -10.31 -24.89 1.88
C THR A 62 -9.76 -24.99 0.46
N ILE A 63 -8.44 -25.00 0.29
CA ILE A 63 -7.76 -25.02 -1.00
C ILE A 63 -6.86 -26.25 -1.04
N ASN A 64 -7.03 -27.10 -2.06
CA ASN A 64 -6.16 -28.25 -2.28
C ASN A 64 -4.85 -27.79 -2.93
N THR A 65 -3.88 -27.47 -2.09
CA THR A 65 -2.54 -27.02 -2.50
C THR A 65 -1.47 -27.66 -1.62
N ASP A 66 -0.29 -27.85 -2.19
CA ASP A 66 0.95 -28.22 -1.55
C ASP A 66 1.66 -27.02 -0.88
N HIS A 67 1.05 -25.82 -0.93
CA HIS A 67 1.56 -24.62 -0.27
C HIS A 67 0.81 -24.28 1.03
N ARG A 68 1.54 -23.71 1.98
CA ARG A 68 1.02 -23.02 3.16
C ARG A 68 0.93 -21.53 2.87
N MET A 69 -0.09 -20.88 3.43
CA MET A 69 -0.31 -19.46 3.26
C MET A 69 0.58 -18.65 4.22
N LEU A 70 1.26 -17.64 3.67
CA LEU A 70 1.91 -16.59 4.44
C LEU A 70 0.88 -15.49 4.76
N VAL A 71 0.79 -15.11 6.03
CA VAL A 71 -0.05 -14.01 6.50
C VAL A 71 0.86 -12.99 7.17
N TYR A 72 0.90 -11.79 6.60
CA TYR A 72 1.64 -10.65 7.12
C TYR A 72 0.65 -9.53 7.46
N SER A 73 0.63 -9.13 8.73
CA SER A 73 -0.25 -8.08 9.24
C SER A 73 0.57 -6.90 9.72
N ILE A 74 0.09 -5.69 9.40
CA ILE A 74 0.77 -4.42 9.67
C ILE A 74 -0.21 -3.44 10.30
N TRP A 75 0.30 -2.57 11.17
CA TRP A 75 -0.46 -1.41 11.63
C TRP A 75 -0.59 -0.41 10.49
N SER A 76 -1.81 -0.24 9.97
CA SER A 76 -2.07 0.67 8.84
C SER A 76 -2.07 2.14 9.23
N GLU A 77 -2.10 2.44 10.53
CA GLU A 77 -2.22 3.77 11.10
C GLU A 77 -1.02 4.67 10.74
N ASP A 78 0.19 4.09 10.73
CA ASP A 78 1.43 4.80 10.38
C ASP A 78 1.77 4.71 8.88
N LEU A 79 1.13 3.79 8.14
CA LEU A 79 1.30 3.61 6.69
C LEU A 79 0.35 4.48 5.86
N ILE A 80 -0.84 4.76 6.40
CA ILE A 80 -1.88 5.57 5.78
C ILE A 80 -2.23 6.69 6.76
N GLY A 81 -1.29 7.60 6.99
CA GLY A 81 -1.60 8.88 7.62
C GLY A 81 -2.70 9.55 6.80
N LYS A 82 -3.89 9.70 7.37
CA LYS A 82 -5.00 10.37 6.68
C LYS A 82 -4.71 11.86 6.67
N GLU A 83 -4.28 12.36 5.51
CA GLU A 83 -4.16 13.78 5.25
C GLU A 83 -5.56 14.35 4.98
N VAL A 84 -5.98 15.30 5.82
CA VAL A 84 -7.22 16.05 5.63
C VAL A 84 -6.88 17.45 5.19
N TYR A 85 -7.23 17.76 3.94
CA TYR A 85 -7.13 19.09 3.36
C TYR A 85 -8.22 20.00 3.92
N LYS A 86 -7.81 21.08 4.60
CA LYS A 86 -8.71 22.01 5.28
C LYS A 86 -9.14 23.16 4.38
N TYR A 87 -10.03 22.85 3.44
CA TYR A 87 -10.58 23.83 2.50
C TYR A 87 -11.24 25.04 3.20
N ASP A 88 -11.82 24.85 4.39
CA ASP A 88 -12.44 25.90 5.19
C ASP A 88 -11.43 26.87 5.83
N LYS A 89 -10.13 26.56 5.78
CA LYS A 89 -9.03 27.36 6.34
C LYS A 89 -8.24 28.11 5.29
N MET A 90 -8.65 28.04 4.02
CA MET A 90 -7.98 28.74 2.94
C MET A 90 -8.38 30.22 2.90
N ASP A 91 -7.38 31.09 2.75
CA ASP A 91 -7.60 32.49 2.41
C ASP A 91 -7.75 32.72 0.88
N GLY A 92 -7.98 33.97 0.48
CA GLY A 92 -8.22 34.32 -0.92
C GLY A 92 -7.04 34.01 -1.85
N GLU A 93 -5.81 34.22 -1.39
CA GLU A 93 -4.59 33.96 -2.17
C GLU A 93 -4.41 32.44 -2.36
N GLN A 94 -4.64 31.66 -1.31
CA GLN A 94 -4.61 30.19 -1.37
C GLN A 94 -5.66 29.62 -2.32
N TRP A 95 -6.87 30.21 -2.35
CA TRP A 95 -7.91 29.82 -3.31
C TRP A 95 -7.52 30.12 -4.75
N GLU A 96 -6.93 31.28 -5.00
CA GLU A 96 -6.47 31.66 -6.33
C GLU A 96 -5.35 30.74 -6.82
N LEU A 97 -4.38 30.43 -5.97
CA LEU A 97 -3.32 29.46 -6.27
C LEU A 97 -3.87 28.07 -6.58
N PHE A 98 -4.80 27.57 -5.77
CA PHE A 98 -5.46 26.28 -6.01
C PHE A 98 -6.15 26.23 -7.38
N GLN A 99 -6.91 27.27 -7.71
CA GLN A 99 -7.63 27.37 -8.97
C GLN A 99 -6.66 27.41 -10.16
N ASN A 100 -5.59 28.19 -10.05
CA ASN A 100 -4.58 28.30 -11.09
C ASN A 100 -3.88 26.96 -11.35
N ASP A 101 -3.48 26.25 -10.30
CA ASP A 101 -2.84 24.93 -10.41
C ASP A 101 -3.79 23.87 -10.96
N LEU A 102 -5.06 23.86 -10.51
CA LEU A 102 -6.07 22.94 -11.03
C LEU A 102 -6.38 23.21 -12.50
N ASN A 103 -6.54 24.47 -12.89
CA ASN A 103 -6.76 24.87 -14.27
C ASN A 103 -5.58 24.45 -15.15
N LYS A 104 -4.34 24.69 -14.70
CA LYS A 104 -3.13 24.25 -15.40
C LYS A 104 -3.10 22.74 -15.57
N TYR A 105 -3.47 21.96 -14.55
CA TYR A 105 -3.58 20.50 -14.66
C TYR A 105 -4.63 20.10 -15.70
N ILE A 106 -5.83 20.68 -15.63
CA ILE A 106 -6.93 20.37 -16.56
C ILE A 106 -6.53 20.70 -17.99
N SER A 107 -5.97 21.89 -18.25
CA SER A 107 -5.55 22.32 -19.58
C SER A 107 -4.45 21.43 -20.17
N ASN A 108 -3.53 20.94 -19.33
CA ASN A 108 -2.47 20.02 -19.75
C ASN A 108 -2.92 18.56 -19.81
N SER A 109 -4.11 18.25 -19.29
CA SER A 109 -4.69 16.92 -19.32
C SER A 109 -5.62 16.75 -20.52
N GLU A 110 -5.85 15.51 -20.91
CA GLU A 110 -6.85 15.18 -21.93
C GLU A 110 -8.28 15.12 -21.37
N ILE A 111 -8.52 15.51 -20.11
CA ILE A 111 -9.84 15.37 -19.43
C ILE A 111 -10.97 15.98 -20.27
N LEU A 112 -10.74 17.15 -20.87
CA LEU A 112 -11.72 17.86 -21.69
C LEU A 112 -11.99 17.21 -23.06
N LYS A 113 -11.17 16.24 -23.49
CA LYS A 113 -11.27 15.57 -24.79
C LYS A 113 -12.05 14.26 -24.73
N PHE A 114 -12.44 13.80 -23.53
CA PHE A 114 -13.10 12.50 -23.39
C PHE A 114 -14.61 12.56 -23.63
N ASN A 115 -15.13 11.50 -24.25
CA ASN A 115 -16.55 11.25 -24.43
C ASN A 115 -17.05 10.34 -23.29
N PHE A 116 -18.11 10.74 -22.60
CA PHE A 116 -18.64 10.09 -21.38
C PHE A 116 -19.56 8.89 -21.64
N ASN A 117 -19.59 8.35 -22.87
CA ASN A 117 -20.53 7.30 -23.25
C ASN A 117 -20.08 5.86 -22.90
N ASP A 118 -18.89 5.67 -22.30
CA ASP A 118 -18.37 4.35 -21.90
C ASP A 118 -18.00 4.34 -20.41
N LYS A 119 -18.55 3.37 -19.67
CA LYS A 119 -18.34 3.19 -18.23
C LYS A 119 -16.86 2.99 -17.85
N ASN A 120 -16.07 2.31 -18.68
CA ASN A 120 -14.64 2.15 -18.42
C ASN A 120 -13.90 3.48 -18.57
N ASN A 121 -14.32 4.30 -19.53
CA ASN A 121 -13.80 5.66 -19.71
C ASN A 121 -14.18 6.57 -18.53
N ILE A 122 -15.38 6.43 -17.97
CA ILE A 122 -15.80 7.21 -16.79
C ILE A 122 -14.86 6.99 -15.60
N ASN A 123 -14.55 5.74 -15.24
CA ASN A 123 -13.65 5.45 -14.12
C ASN A 123 -12.23 6.00 -14.38
N HIS A 124 -11.72 5.83 -15.59
CA HIS A 124 -10.41 6.35 -15.97
C HIS A 124 -10.34 7.89 -15.89
N ILE A 125 -11.39 8.58 -16.33
CA ILE A 125 -11.51 10.05 -16.21
C ILE A 125 -11.61 10.46 -14.74
N TRP A 126 -12.42 9.74 -13.95
CA TRP A 126 -12.60 10.01 -12.53
C TRP A 126 -11.27 9.95 -11.77
N ASP A 127 -10.41 8.97 -12.09
CA ASP A 127 -9.09 8.88 -11.49
C ASP A 127 -8.16 10.02 -11.91
N LYS A 128 -8.26 10.52 -13.16
CA LYS A 128 -7.54 11.73 -13.59
C LYS A 128 -8.02 12.97 -12.84
N ILE A 129 -9.33 13.12 -12.62
CA ILE A 129 -9.91 14.24 -11.85
C ILE A 129 -9.40 14.21 -10.40
N LYS A 130 -9.47 13.04 -9.73
CA LYS A 130 -8.94 12.89 -8.36
C LYS A 130 -7.48 13.29 -8.27
N LYS A 131 -6.65 12.84 -9.22
CA LYS A 131 -5.22 13.17 -9.27
C LYS A 131 -5.01 14.67 -9.40
N GLY A 132 -5.77 15.35 -10.26
CA GLY A 132 -5.73 16.80 -10.42
C GLY A 132 -6.06 17.54 -9.13
N LEU A 133 -7.14 17.14 -8.46
CA LEU A 133 -7.54 17.72 -7.17
C LEU A 133 -6.45 17.54 -6.12
N VAL A 134 -5.94 16.32 -5.92
CA VAL A 134 -4.87 16.06 -4.95
C VAL A 134 -3.59 16.84 -5.28
N GLN A 135 -3.21 16.91 -6.56
CA GLN A 135 -2.01 17.62 -6.98
C GLN A 135 -2.11 19.12 -6.70
N ALA A 136 -3.24 19.74 -7.04
CA ALA A 136 -3.47 21.16 -6.75
C ALA A 136 -3.50 21.41 -5.23
N SER A 137 -4.11 20.52 -4.46
CA SER A 137 -4.25 20.69 -3.01
C SER A 137 -2.92 20.71 -2.24
N LYS A 138 -1.91 19.96 -2.68
CA LYS A 138 -0.65 19.73 -1.94
C LYS A 138 0.12 20.99 -1.58
N ASN A 139 0.03 22.04 -2.38
CA ASN A 139 0.89 23.22 -2.25
C ASN A 139 0.20 24.44 -1.63
N CYS A 140 -1.14 24.46 -1.61
CA CYS A 140 -1.90 25.67 -1.27
C CYS A 140 -2.95 25.45 -0.17
N ILE A 141 -3.24 24.20 0.21
CA ILE A 141 -4.25 23.92 1.23
C ILE A 141 -3.57 23.44 2.51
N PRO A 142 -3.89 24.03 3.68
CA PRO A 142 -3.42 23.52 4.96
C PRO A 142 -3.83 22.04 5.16
N ILE A 143 -2.86 21.20 5.53
CA ILE A 143 -3.06 19.77 5.77
C ILE A 143 -3.04 19.50 7.27
N GLU A 144 -4.07 18.82 7.76
CA GLU A 144 -4.04 18.18 9.07
C GLU A 144 -3.76 16.68 8.89
N LYS A 145 -2.69 16.19 9.51
CA LYS A 145 -2.42 14.76 9.59
C LYS A 145 -3.17 14.18 10.78
N ILE A 146 -4.22 13.40 10.50
CA ILE A 146 -4.93 12.70 11.56
C ILE A 146 -4.12 11.45 11.89
N LYS A 147 -3.53 11.43 13.09
CA LYS A 147 -3.08 10.18 13.69
C LYS A 147 -4.32 9.43 14.15
N LEU A 148 -4.55 8.23 13.61
CA LEU A 148 -5.52 7.33 14.18
C LEU A 148 -4.96 6.93 15.55
N THR A 149 -5.53 7.49 16.62
CA THR A 149 -5.13 7.13 17.99
C THR A 149 -5.79 5.80 18.35
N LYS A 150 -4.97 4.85 18.82
CA LYS A 150 -5.39 3.57 19.39
C LYS A 150 -6.52 3.79 20.40
N SER A 151 -7.67 3.16 20.14
CA SER A 151 -8.80 3.06 21.07
C SER A 151 -8.58 1.95 22.09
#